data_AF-A0A1H2ZTD2-F1
#
_entry.id   AF-A0A1H2ZTD2-F1
#
_cell.length_a   1.000
_cell.length_b   1.000
_cell.length_c   1.000
_cell.angle_alpha   90.00
_cell.angle_beta   90.00
_cell.angle_gamma   90.00
#
_symmetry.space_group_name_H-M   'P 1'
#
loop_
_entity.id
_entity.type
_entity.pdbx_description
1 polymer ?
#
loop_
_entity_poly.entity_id
_entity_poly.type
_entity_poly.pdbx_seq_one_letter_code
_entity_poly.pdbx_strand_id
1 'polypeptide(L)'
;MTVKKVLRNGVPVKIWTEEVDQSALDQLSDLSKLPFIHKHVAVMPDVHAGIGSTIGSVIPTKGAIIPAAVGVDIGCGMMAIKTSLKASMLPDNLYELRSEIEKRIPHGRTNNGGSGDRGAWGNPIECVSHYWNTFLADGYEEIIAKYPKAKGYNTISHLGTLGTGNHFIEICIDESDYVWAMLHSGSRGIGNRIGSYFIEKA
;
A
#
# COMPACT_ATOMS: atom_id res chain seq x y z
N MET A 1 6.44 17.38 -16.96
CA MET A 1 6.00 16.16 -17.68
C MET A 1 4.81 16.49 -18.57
N THR A 2 4.85 16.15 -19.85
CA THR A 2 3.75 16.40 -20.82
C THR A 2 2.94 15.13 -21.08
N VAL A 3 1.66 15.28 -21.41
CA VAL A 3 0.83 14.15 -21.85
C VAL A 3 1.40 13.61 -23.16
N LYS A 4 1.60 12.29 -23.24
CA LYS A 4 2.13 11.58 -24.40
C LYS A 4 1.04 10.97 -25.27
N LYS A 5 0.01 10.40 -24.64
CA LYS A 5 -1.13 9.75 -25.32
C LYS A 5 -2.45 10.13 -24.67
N VAL A 6 -3.52 10.19 -25.47
CA VAL A 6 -4.90 10.40 -24.98
C VAL A 6 -5.83 9.36 -25.56
N LEU A 7 -6.46 8.55 -24.71
CA LEU A 7 -7.56 7.65 -25.13
C LEU A 7 -8.89 8.42 -25.06
N ARG A 8 -9.78 8.19 -26.03
CA ARG A 8 -11.07 8.89 -26.18
C ARG A 8 -12.27 7.96 -26.33
N ASN A 9 -12.22 6.79 -25.70
CA ASN A 9 -13.30 5.78 -25.74
C ASN A 9 -14.40 6.03 -24.70
N GLY A 10 -14.26 7.09 -23.89
CA GLY A 10 -15.14 7.52 -22.82
C GLY A 10 -14.72 8.93 -22.38
N VAL A 11 -14.63 9.21 -21.09
CA VAL A 11 -13.92 10.42 -20.65
C VAL A 11 -12.45 10.37 -21.11
N PRO A 12 -11.79 11.51 -21.38
CA PRO A 12 -10.39 11.50 -21.78
C PRO A 12 -9.50 10.76 -20.76
N VAL A 13 -8.65 9.85 -21.23
CA VAL A 13 -7.58 9.23 -20.43
C VAL A 13 -6.27 9.85 -20.86
N LYS A 14 -5.62 10.63 -19.98
CA LYS A 14 -4.35 11.29 -20.25
C LYS A 14 -3.20 10.44 -19.72
N ILE A 15 -2.26 10.08 -20.59
CA ILE A 15 -1.15 9.16 -20.29
C ILE A 15 0.18 9.90 -20.40
N TRP A 16 1.03 9.79 -19.37
CA TRP A 16 2.32 10.49 -19.27
C TRP A 16 3.54 9.61 -19.62
N THR A 17 3.32 8.44 -20.20
CA THR A 17 4.36 7.54 -20.75
C THR A 17 4.04 7.15 -22.19
N GLU A 18 5.06 6.77 -22.94
CA GLU A 18 4.94 6.32 -24.33
C GLU A 18 4.47 4.86 -24.41
N GLU A 19 4.99 4.02 -23.51
CA GLU A 19 4.76 2.58 -23.50
C GLU A 19 3.80 2.21 -22.36
N VAL A 20 2.73 1.50 -22.72
CA VAL A 20 1.75 0.93 -21.80
C VAL A 20 1.31 -0.41 -22.36
N ASP A 21 1.34 -1.45 -21.54
CA ASP A 21 0.89 -2.78 -21.93
C ASP A 21 -0.59 -2.79 -22.35
N GLN A 22 -0.92 -3.65 -23.31
CA GLN A 22 -2.27 -3.73 -23.87
C GLN A 22 -3.34 -4.01 -22.79
N SER A 23 -3.04 -4.87 -21.82
CA SER A 23 -3.95 -5.18 -20.71
C SER A 23 -4.29 -3.96 -19.85
N ALA A 24 -3.32 -3.07 -19.61
CA ALA A 24 -3.55 -1.82 -18.89
C ALA A 24 -4.35 -0.83 -19.75
N LEU A 25 -4.08 -0.75 -21.05
CA LEU A 25 -4.87 0.07 -21.97
C LEU A 25 -6.33 -0.36 -22.03
N ASP A 26 -6.59 -1.67 -22.02
CA ASP A 26 -7.94 -2.23 -22.02
C ASP A 26 -8.68 -1.86 -20.72
N GLN A 27 -8.04 -2.05 -19.56
CA GLN A 27 -8.58 -1.63 -18.26
C GLN A 27 -8.90 -0.13 -18.23
N LEU A 28 -7.98 0.72 -18.71
CA LEU A 28 -8.19 2.18 -18.78
C LEU A 28 -9.33 2.56 -19.72
N SER A 29 -9.43 1.88 -20.87
CA SER A 29 -10.48 2.09 -21.86
C SER A 29 -11.85 1.77 -21.26
N ASP A 30 -12.00 0.64 -20.57
CA ASP A 30 -13.26 0.25 -19.95
C ASP A 30 -13.62 1.13 -18.75
N LEU A 31 -12.65 1.42 -17.90
CA LEU A 31 -12.81 2.35 -16.78
C LEU A 31 -13.29 3.73 -17.26
N SER A 32 -12.76 4.25 -18.36
CA SER A 32 -13.10 5.57 -18.88
C SER A 32 -14.57 5.72 -19.32
N LYS A 33 -15.26 4.60 -19.57
CA LYS A 33 -16.68 4.56 -19.98
C LYS A 33 -17.63 4.61 -18.78
N LEU A 34 -17.14 4.44 -17.56
CA LEU A 34 -18.00 4.43 -16.37
C LEU A 34 -18.69 5.80 -16.18
N PRO A 35 -20.01 5.83 -15.92
CA PRO A 35 -20.81 7.05 -15.98
C PRO A 35 -20.50 8.07 -14.88
N PHE A 36 -19.84 7.63 -13.81
CA PHE A 36 -19.49 8.45 -12.64
C PHE A 36 -18.05 8.97 -12.67
N ILE A 37 -17.26 8.70 -13.72
CA ILE A 37 -15.92 9.26 -13.85
C ILE A 37 -16.02 10.76 -14.14
N HIS A 38 -15.26 11.55 -13.41
CA HIS A 38 -15.35 13.00 -13.45
C HIS A 38 -14.24 13.62 -14.30
N LYS A 39 -14.60 14.28 -15.41
CA LYS A 39 -13.71 15.04 -16.32
C LYS A 39 -12.68 14.20 -17.10
N HIS A 40 -11.75 13.51 -16.43
CA HIS A 40 -10.68 12.73 -17.08
C HIS A 40 -9.98 11.79 -16.11
N VAL A 41 -9.36 10.73 -16.63
CA VAL A 41 -8.42 9.87 -15.90
C VAL A 41 -6.99 10.34 -16.19
N ALA A 42 -6.12 10.35 -15.17
CA ALA A 42 -4.69 10.62 -15.34
C ALA A 42 -3.87 9.36 -15.06
N VAL A 43 -2.97 9.02 -15.96
CA VAL A 43 -2.20 7.77 -15.95
C VAL A 43 -0.72 8.09 -15.83
N MET A 44 -0.11 7.61 -14.76
CA MET A 44 1.27 7.83 -14.39
C MET A 44 2.21 6.92 -15.21
N PRO A 45 3.51 7.24 -15.29
CA PRO A 45 4.44 6.47 -16.10
C PRO A 45 4.68 5.01 -15.66
N ASP A 46 4.40 4.69 -14.41
CA ASP A 46 4.50 3.36 -13.79
C ASP A 46 3.23 2.52 -13.95
N VAL A 47 2.31 2.93 -14.83
CA VAL A 47 1.05 2.23 -15.06
C VAL A 47 1.26 0.78 -15.49
N HIS A 48 0.49 -0.11 -14.89
CA HIS A 48 0.39 -1.50 -15.29
C HIS A 48 -0.97 -2.08 -14.88
N ALA A 49 -1.30 -3.24 -15.44
CA ALA A 49 -2.55 -3.91 -15.13
C ALA A 49 -2.59 -4.33 -13.66
N GLY A 50 -3.72 -4.07 -13.00
CA GLY A 50 -3.98 -4.51 -11.63
C GLY A 50 -5.21 -5.42 -11.55
N ILE A 51 -5.64 -5.73 -10.33
CA ILE A 51 -6.84 -6.55 -10.09
C ILE A 51 -8.06 -5.63 -10.16
N GLY A 52 -8.76 -5.66 -11.30
CA GLY A 52 -9.98 -4.88 -11.55
C GLY A 52 -9.77 -3.41 -11.93
N SER A 53 -8.62 -2.83 -11.63
CA SER A 53 -8.22 -1.48 -12.08
C SER A 53 -6.71 -1.40 -12.23
N THR A 54 -6.23 -0.42 -13.00
CA THR A 54 -4.79 -0.19 -13.21
C THR A 54 -4.11 0.42 -11.99
N ILE A 55 -2.91 -0.06 -11.68
CA ILE A 55 -1.98 0.63 -10.77
C ILE A 55 -1.37 1.82 -11.51
N GLY A 56 -1.02 2.90 -10.81
CA GLY A 56 -0.44 4.11 -11.43
C GLY A 56 -1.49 4.99 -12.11
N SER A 57 -2.72 5.07 -11.59
CA SER A 57 -3.78 5.90 -12.15
C SER A 57 -4.50 6.74 -11.10
N VAL A 58 -4.93 7.94 -11.51
CA VAL A 58 -5.78 8.84 -10.72
C VAL A 58 -7.15 8.91 -11.39
N ILE A 59 -8.16 8.45 -10.66
CA ILE A 59 -9.51 8.19 -11.17
C ILE A 59 -10.51 9.01 -10.36
N PRO A 60 -10.77 10.27 -10.75
CA PRO A 60 -11.75 11.09 -10.08
C PRO A 60 -13.16 10.59 -10.36
N THR A 61 -13.96 10.41 -9.32
CA THR A 61 -15.36 9.96 -9.40
C THR A 61 -16.31 11.00 -8.80
N LYS A 62 -17.59 10.96 -9.18
CA LYS A 62 -18.65 11.75 -8.55
C LYS A 62 -19.72 10.82 -7.98
N GLY A 63 -19.88 10.82 -6.65
CA GLY A 63 -20.91 10.03 -5.97
C GLY A 63 -20.70 8.51 -6.00
N ALA A 64 -19.50 8.05 -6.33
CA ALA A 64 -19.16 6.63 -6.42
C ALA A 64 -17.75 6.35 -5.91
N ILE A 65 -17.51 5.15 -5.41
CA ILE A 65 -16.19 4.62 -5.05
C ILE A 65 -15.97 3.36 -5.89
N ILE A 66 -14.75 3.15 -6.38
CA ILE A 66 -14.34 1.93 -7.07
C ILE A 66 -13.35 1.20 -6.16
N PRO A 67 -13.78 0.19 -5.37
CA PRO A 67 -12.89 -0.49 -4.42
C PRO A 67 -11.64 -1.07 -5.09
N ALA A 68 -11.77 -1.62 -6.30
CA ALA A 68 -10.64 -2.16 -7.07
C ALA A 68 -9.59 -1.10 -7.44
N ALA A 69 -9.99 0.17 -7.59
CA ALA A 69 -9.08 1.28 -7.85
C ALA A 69 -8.36 1.78 -6.58
N VAL A 70 -8.94 1.54 -5.40
CA VAL A 70 -8.26 1.79 -4.11
C VAL A 70 -7.24 0.68 -3.84
N GLY A 71 -7.56 -0.55 -4.22
CA GLY A 71 -6.72 -1.72 -4.04
C GLY A 71 -6.95 -2.42 -2.70
N VAL A 72 -6.30 -3.57 -2.53
CA VAL A 72 -6.45 -4.41 -1.34
C VAL A 72 -5.51 -4.01 -0.21
N ASP A 73 -4.32 -3.46 -0.49
CA ASP A 73 -3.46 -2.93 0.56
C ASP A 73 -3.76 -1.44 0.79
N ILE A 74 -4.89 -1.20 1.46
CA ILE A 74 -5.42 0.15 1.67
C ILE A 74 -4.41 1.00 2.44
N GLY A 75 -4.04 2.16 1.90
CA GLY A 75 -3.06 3.03 2.55
C GLY A 75 -1.63 2.49 2.53
N CYS A 76 -1.33 1.49 1.69
CA CYS A 76 0.04 1.17 1.34
C CYS A 76 0.74 2.43 0.81
N GLY A 77 1.91 2.73 1.36
CA GLY A 77 2.59 3.98 1.11
C GLY A 77 3.96 4.05 1.74
N MET A 78 4.65 5.15 1.45
CA MET A 78 6.02 5.35 1.87
C MET A 78 6.14 6.49 2.88
N MET A 79 7.02 6.31 3.84
CA MET A 79 7.49 7.35 4.76
C MET A 79 9.02 7.37 4.71
N ALA A 80 9.61 8.56 4.76
CA ALA A 80 11.06 8.72 4.85
C ALA A 80 11.40 9.71 5.96
N ILE A 81 12.40 9.36 6.78
CA ILE A 81 12.88 10.21 7.87
C ILE A 81 14.36 10.52 7.62
N LYS A 82 14.67 11.81 7.53
CA LYS A 82 16.04 12.31 7.49
C LYS A 82 16.67 12.18 8.87
N THR A 83 17.84 11.56 8.94
CA THR A 83 18.61 11.50 10.18
C THR A 83 19.59 12.67 10.28
N SER A 84 20.21 12.84 11.45
CA SER A 84 21.33 13.76 11.63
C SER A 84 22.67 13.18 11.11
N LEU A 85 22.69 11.95 10.63
CA LEU A 85 23.91 11.26 10.20
C LEU A 85 24.28 11.64 8.76
N LYS A 86 25.59 11.64 8.51
CA LYS A 86 26.16 11.74 7.17
C LYS A 86 26.61 10.37 6.67
N ALA A 87 26.71 10.20 5.35
CA ALA A 87 27.23 9.00 4.70
C ALA A 87 28.56 8.53 5.31
N SER A 88 29.47 9.48 5.57
CA SER A 88 30.78 9.21 6.18
C SER A 88 30.74 8.69 7.61
N MET A 89 29.58 8.74 8.28
CA MET A 89 29.36 8.20 9.62
C MET A 89 28.82 6.78 9.59
N LEU A 90 28.46 6.25 8.42
CA LEU A 90 28.06 4.86 8.27
C LEU A 90 29.29 3.95 8.31
N PRO A 91 29.17 2.75 8.90
CA PRO A 91 30.22 1.73 8.78
C PRO A 91 30.30 1.20 7.35
N ASP A 92 31.43 0.56 7.01
CA ASP A 92 31.67 -0.05 5.69
C ASP A 92 30.62 -1.11 5.31
N ASN A 93 29.98 -1.72 6.31
CA ASN A 93 28.87 -2.66 6.11
C ASN A 93 27.73 -2.40 7.09
N LEU A 94 26.49 -2.53 6.61
CA LEU A 94 25.27 -2.33 7.40
C LEU A 94 24.68 -3.65 7.92
N TYR A 95 25.46 -4.73 7.99
CA TYR A 95 24.97 -6.06 8.39
C TYR A 95 24.35 -6.05 9.78
N GLU A 96 25.02 -5.41 10.74
CA GLU A 96 24.54 -5.31 12.12
C GLU A 96 23.25 -4.49 12.19
N LEU A 97 23.21 -3.33 11.52
CA LEU A 97 22.02 -2.49 11.47
C LEU A 97 20.82 -3.24 10.90
N ARG A 98 20.99 -3.90 9.74
CA ARG A 98 19.95 -4.74 9.13
C ARG A 98 19.48 -5.81 10.10
N SER A 99 20.43 -6.53 10.73
CA SER A 99 20.13 -7.61 11.67
C SER A 99 19.35 -7.10 12.90
N GLU A 100 19.68 -5.92 13.41
CA GLU A 100 19.00 -5.30 14.53
C GLU A 100 17.59 -4.79 14.17
N ILE A 101 17.38 -4.32 12.94
CA ILE A 101 16.06 -3.98 12.39
C ILE A 101 15.20 -5.25 12.27
N GLU A 102 15.72 -6.30 11.64
CA GLU A 102 15.02 -7.57 11.41
C GLU A 102 14.60 -8.25 12.73
N LYS A 103 15.40 -8.12 13.80
CA LYS A 103 15.05 -8.61 15.14
C LYS A 103 13.93 -7.80 15.80
N ARG A 104 13.84 -6.50 15.55
CA ARG A 104 12.88 -5.59 16.22
C ARG A 104 11.57 -5.43 15.46
N ILE A 105 11.58 -5.64 14.15
CA ILE A 105 10.42 -5.42 13.29
C ILE A 105 10.07 -6.76 12.63
N PRO A 106 8.96 -7.41 13.07
CA PRO A 106 8.51 -8.62 12.42
C PRO A 106 8.25 -8.36 10.93
N HIS A 107 8.66 -9.29 10.11
CA HIS A 107 8.60 -9.19 8.66
C HIS A 107 8.51 -10.57 8.04
N GLY A 108 8.15 -10.63 6.77
CA GLY A 108 7.86 -11.90 6.11
C GLY A 108 6.45 -12.40 6.41
N ARG A 109 6.21 -13.65 6.02
CA ARG A 109 4.95 -14.36 6.28
C ARG A 109 5.21 -15.87 6.29
N THR A 110 4.71 -16.54 7.31
CA THR A 110 4.56 -18.00 7.39
C THR A 110 3.10 -18.34 7.67
N ASN A 111 2.72 -19.61 7.48
CA ASN A 111 1.37 -20.12 7.76
C ASN A 111 0.24 -19.27 7.13
N ASN A 112 0.52 -18.63 5.98
CA ASN A 112 -0.39 -17.70 5.29
C ASN A 112 -0.92 -16.54 6.16
N GLY A 113 -0.15 -16.06 7.16
CA GLY A 113 -0.62 -15.03 8.08
C GLY A 113 -1.52 -15.55 9.21
N GLY A 114 -1.65 -16.87 9.32
CA GLY A 114 -2.43 -17.55 10.35
C GLY A 114 -1.69 -17.68 11.69
N SER A 115 -2.19 -18.58 12.53
CA SER A 115 -1.56 -18.86 13.83
C SER A 115 -0.10 -19.31 13.65
N GLY A 116 0.79 -18.79 14.50
CA GLY A 116 2.23 -19.04 14.42
C GLY A 116 2.95 -18.37 13.25
N ASP A 117 2.38 -17.32 12.65
CA ASP A 117 3.10 -16.51 11.67
C ASP A 117 4.31 -15.82 12.30
N ARG A 118 5.52 -16.13 11.81
CA ARG A 118 6.77 -15.51 12.25
C ARG A 118 6.92 -14.05 11.78
N GLY A 119 6.14 -13.63 10.78
CA GLY A 119 6.03 -12.24 10.33
C GLY A 119 5.03 -11.40 11.10
N ALA A 120 4.43 -11.96 12.15
CA ALA A 120 3.56 -11.30 13.10
C ALA A 120 4.22 -11.23 14.48
N TRP A 121 3.72 -10.34 15.33
CA TRP A 121 3.98 -10.43 16.76
C TRP A 121 3.33 -11.70 17.31
N GLY A 122 4.11 -12.55 17.99
CA GLY A 122 3.53 -13.66 18.77
C GLY A 122 2.64 -13.10 19.89
N ASN A 123 3.24 -12.23 20.72
CA ASN A 123 2.53 -11.35 21.63
C ASN A 123 2.85 -9.90 21.23
N PRO A 124 1.85 -9.07 20.86
CA PRO A 124 2.10 -7.67 20.52
C PRO A 124 2.78 -6.93 21.68
N ILE A 125 3.86 -6.21 21.35
CA ILE A 125 4.57 -5.38 22.34
C ILE A 125 3.66 -4.27 22.89
N GLU A 126 4.00 -3.74 24.07
CA GLU A 126 3.15 -2.80 24.81
C GLU A 126 2.73 -1.60 23.95
N CYS A 127 3.66 -0.98 23.21
CA CYS A 127 3.34 0.18 22.39
C CYS A 127 2.36 -0.14 21.25
N VAL A 128 2.43 -1.34 20.67
CA VAL A 128 1.49 -1.81 19.63
C VAL A 128 0.12 -2.03 20.24
N SER A 129 0.06 -2.72 21.38
CA SER A 129 -1.18 -2.97 22.11
C SER A 129 -1.86 -1.68 22.55
N HIS A 130 -1.09 -0.74 23.10
CA HIS A 130 -1.56 0.57 23.50
C HIS A 130 -2.12 1.34 22.30
N TYR A 131 -1.37 1.43 21.19
CA TYR A 131 -1.82 2.16 20.01
C TYR A 131 -3.12 1.58 19.42
N TRP A 132 -3.23 0.25 19.36
CA TRP A 132 -4.46 -0.41 18.91
C TRP A 132 -5.65 -0.03 19.79
N ASN A 133 -5.53 -0.23 21.10
CA ASN A 133 -6.63 0.00 22.04
C ASN A 133 -7.03 1.48 22.15
N THR A 134 -6.08 2.40 21.99
CA THR A 134 -6.34 3.83 22.14
C THR A 134 -6.88 4.48 20.87
N PHE A 135 -6.46 4.03 19.68
CA PHE A 135 -6.74 4.77 18.44
C PHE A 135 -7.46 3.97 17.35
N LEU A 136 -7.40 2.63 17.36
CA LEU A 136 -7.85 1.82 16.21
C LEU A 136 -9.00 0.88 16.53
N ALA A 137 -9.08 0.35 17.76
CA ALA A 137 -10.03 -0.69 18.14
C ALA A 137 -11.48 -0.28 17.88
N ASP A 138 -11.92 0.85 18.42
CA ASP A 138 -13.31 1.31 18.31
C ASP A 138 -13.77 1.47 16.86
N GLY A 139 -12.96 2.14 16.03
CA GLY A 139 -13.27 2.34 14.61
C GLY A 139 -13.27 1.03 13.82
N TYR A 140 -12.35 0.11 14.13
CA TYR A 140 -12.35 -1.21 13.52
C TYR A 140 -13.61 -2.01 13.92
N GLU A 141 -13.98 -1.99 15.19
CA GLU A 141 -15.17 -2.67 15.70
C GLU A 141 -16.46 -2.13 15.07
N GLU A 142 -16.58 -0.81 14.88
CA GLU A 142 -17.71 -0.21 14.19
C GLU A 142 -17.83 -0.71 12.74
N ILE A 143 -16.70 -0.75 12.00
CA ILE A 143 -16.67 -1.26 10.63
C ILE A 143 -17.10 -2.73 10.60
N ILE A 144 -16.60 -3.56 11.52
CA ILE A 144 -16.90 -4.99 11.55
C ILE A 144 -18.34 -5.26 12.02
N ALA A 145 -18.88 -4.48 12.94
CA ALA A 145 -20.28 -4.57 13.34
C ALA A 145 -21.20 -4.33 12.14
N LYS A 146 -20.86 -3.35 11.29
CA LYS A 146 -21.61 -3.05 10.07
C LYS A 146 -21.37 -4.06 8.94
N TYR A 147 -20.15 -4.60 8.84
CA TYR A 147 -19.75 -5.55 7.80
C TYR A 147 -19.02 -6.76 8.38
N PRO A 148 -19.73 -7.72 9.02
CA PRO A 148 -19.09 -8.84 9.73
C PRO A 148 -18.20 -9.72 8.84
N LYS A 149 -18.54 -9.85 7.56
CA LYS A 149 -17.75 -10.60 6.58
C LYS A 149 -16.40 -9.94 6.23
N ALA A 150 -16.21 -8.65 6.51
CA ALA A 150 -14.95 -7.96 6.30
C ALA A 150 -13.92 -8.19 7.41
N LYS A 151 -14.26 -8.96 8.46
CA LYS A 151 -13.37 -9.23 9.59
C LYS A 151 -12.12 -9.99 9.15
N GLY A 152 -10.96 -9.39 9.40
CA GLY A 152 -9.65 -10.02 9.22
C GLY A 152 -9.26 -10.90 10.40
N TYR A 153 -8.29 -11.79 10.18
CA TYR A 153 -7.64 -12.57 11.22
C TYR A 153 -6.36 -11.86 11.69
N ASN A 154 -5.92 -12.12 12.92
CA ASN A 154 -4.60 -11.68 13.41
C ASN A 154 -4.33 -10.18 13.24
N THR A 155 -5.35 -9.36 13.47
CA THR A 155 -5.32 -7.93 13.14
C THR A 155 -4.30 -7.17 13.97
N ILE A 156 -4.36 -7.29 15.30
CA ILE A 156 -3.46 -6.62 16.22
C ILE A 156 -2.02 -7.17 16.13
N SER A 157 -1.84 -8.46 15.88
CA SER A 157 -0.51 -9.09 15.79
C SER A 157 0.25 -8.69 14.53
N HIS A 158 -0.42 -8.12 13.53
CA HIS A 158 0.23 -7.53 12.36
C HIS A 158 0.40 -6.01 12.44
N LEU A 159 -0.13 -5.34 13.47
CA LEU A 159 0.07 -3.91 13.63
C LEU A 159 1.55 -3.61 13.92
N GLY A 160 2.16 -2.71 13.15
CA GLY A 160 3.57 -2.36 13.29
C GLY A 160 4.54 -3.43 12.78
N THR A 161 4.10 -4.34 11.92
CA THR A 161 4.99 -5.28 11.21
C THR A 161 5.19 -4.85 9.75
N LEU A 162 6.33 -5.25 9.15
CA LEU A 162 6.68 -4.80 7.81
C LEU A 162 5.80 -5.46 6.73
N GLY A 163 5.65 -6.78 6.83
CA GLY A 163 4.93 -7.59 5.85
C GLY A 163 5.81 -8.27 4.80
N THR A 164 5.23 -8.43 3.61
CA THR A 164 5.80 -9.16 2.46
C THR A 164 5.55 -8.40 1.17
N GLY A 165 6.05 -8.90 0.04
CA GLY A 165 5.85 -8.30 -1.27
C GLY A 165 6.86 -7.19 -1.50
N ASN A 166 6.40 -6.03 -1.93
CA ASN A 166 7.24 -4.85 -2.16
C ASN A 166 7.44 -3.98 -0.90
N HIS A 167 7.08 -4.46 0.29
CA HIS A 167 7.28 -3.74 1.55
C HIS A 167 8.73 -3.88 2.03
N PHE A 168 9.35 -2.77 2.39
CA PHE A 168 10.77 -2.73 2.76
C PHE A 168 11.06 -1.63 3.79
N ILE A 169 12.20 -1.80 4.47
CA ILE A 169 12.90 -0.71 5.16
C ILE A 169 14.22 -0.56 4.44
N GLU A 170 14.53 0.66 4.01
CA GLU A 170 15.75 0.97 3.26
C GLU A 170 16.50 2.11 3.93
N ILE A 171 17.83 2.01 3.93
CA ILE A 171 18.72 3.10 4.32
C ILE A 171 19.26 3.74 3.06
N CYS A 172 18.91 5.00 2.84
CA CYS A 172 19.27 5.76 1.64
C CYS A 172 20.22 6.90 1.99
N ILE A 173 20.92 7.42 1.00
CA ILE A 173 21.75 8.63 1.11
C ILE A 173 21.21 9.64 0.10
N ASP A 174 21.00 10.89 0.53
CA ASP A 174 20.58 11.97 -0.38
C ASP A 174 21.77 12.63 -1.10
N GLU A 175 21.49 13.51 -2.07
CA GLU A 175 22.50 14.26 -2.83
C GLU A 175 23.37 15.19 -1.96
N SER A 176 23.00 15.40 -0.70
CA SER A 176 23.76 16.18 0.29
C SER A 176 24.44 15.28 1.33
N ASP A 177 24.61 13.99 1.04
CA ASP A 177 25.22 12.97 1.89
C ASP A 177 24.51 12.72 3.23
N TYR A 178 23.25 13.15 3.41
CA TYR A 178 22.51 12.79 4.62
C TYR A 178 21.91 11.40 4.51
N VAL A 179 21.92 10.68 5.63
CA VAL A 179 21.32 9.34 5.73
C VAL A 179 19.83 9.48 6.01
N TRP A 180 19.04 8.70 5.29
CA TRP A 180 17.59 8.57 5.43
C TRP A 180 17.21 7.13 5.77
N ALA A 181 16.16 6.97 6.58
CA ALA A 181 15.44 5.71 6.73
C ALA A 181 14.11 5.81 6.01
N MET A 182 13.90 4.95 5.00
CA MET A 182 12.68 4.85 4.24
C MET A 182 11.92 3.60 4.66
N LEU A 183 10.60 3.72 4.82
CA LEU A 183 9.68 2.64 5.13
C LEU A 183 8.62 2.60 4.04
N HIS A 184 8.43 1.44 3.44
CA HIS A 184 7.30 1.13 2.59
C HIS A 184 6.49 0.00 3.24
N SER A 185 5.26 0.29 3.64
CA SER A 185 4.34 -0.70 4.19
C SER A 185 2.89 -0.25 4.02
N GLY A 186 1.96 -1.01 4.56
CA GLY A 186 0.53 -0.75 4.41
C GLY A 186 -0.31 -1.35 5.53
N SER A 187 -1.60 -1.51 5.26
CA SER A 187 -2.64 -1.95 6.20
C SER A 187 -2.58 -3.41 6.64
N ARG A 188 -1.65 -4.19 6.08
CA ARG A 188 -1.50 -5.62 6.33
C ARG A 188 -2.80 -6.39 6.02
N GLY A 189 -3.07 -7.45 6.77
CA GLY A 189 -4.24 -8.32 6.54
C GLY A 189 -5.59 -7.61 6.71
N ILE A 190 -5.65 -6.54 7.52
CA ILE A 190 -6.89 -5.80 7.78
C ILE A 190 -7.39 -5.15 6.50
N GLY A 191 -6.58 -4.32 5.85
CA GLY A 191 -6.99 -3.67 4.62
C GLY A 191 -7.18 -4.67 3.49
N ASN A 192 -6.34 -5.72 3.41
CA ASN A 192 -6.53 -6.78 2.42
C ASN A 192 -7.92 -7.41 2.52
N ARG A 193 -8.37 -7.75 3.74
CA ARG A 193 -9.68 -8.36 3.95
C ARG A 193 -10.82 -7.40 3.64
N ILE A 194 -10.74 -6.16 4.11
CA ILE A 194 -11.75 -5.12 3.87
C ILE A 194 -11.85 -4.82 2.37
N GLY A 195 -10.72 -4.55 1.72
CA GLY A 195 -10.63 -4.27 0.30
C GLY A 195 -11.19 -5.42 -0.53
N SER A 196 -10.77 -6.66 -0.25
CA SER A 196 -11.25 -7.84 -0.98
C SER A 196 -12.77 -8.01 -0.82
N TYR A 197 -13.31 -7.81 0.38
CA TYR A 197 -14.75 -7.91 0.62
C TYR A 197 -15.54 -6.89 -0.20
N PHE A 198 -15.10 -5.63 -0.26
CA PHE A 198 -15.80 -4.59 -1.02
C PHE A 198 -15.58 -4.69 -2.52
N ILE A 199 -14.45 -5.25 -2.98
CA ILE A 199 -14.23 -5.58 -4.39
C ILE A 199 -15.21 -6.69 -4.83
N GLU A 200 -15.38 -7.75 -4.03
CA GLU A 200 -16.30 -8.85 -4.35
C GLU A 200 -17.77 -8.42 -4.32
N LYS A 201 -18.11 -7.44 -3.48
CA LYS A 201 -19.48 -6.96 -3.30
C LYS A 201 -19.94 -5.94 -4.36
N ALA A 202 -19.01 -5.20 -4.96
CA ALA A 202 -19.28 -4.12 -5.90
C ALA A 202 -19.74 -4.67 -7.26
#